data_AF-A0A397GIV7-F1
#
_entry.id   AF-A0A397GIV7-F1
#
_cell.length_a   1.000
_cell.length_b   1.000
_cell.length_c   1.000
_cell.angle_alpha   90.00
_cell.angle_beta   90.00
_cell.angle_gamma   90.00
#
_symmetry.space_group_name_H-M   'P 1'
#
loop_
_entity.id
_entity.type
_entity.pdbx_description
1 polymer ?
#
loop_
_entity_poly.entity_id
_entity_poly.type
_entity_poly.pdbx_seq_one_letter_code
_entity_poly.pdbx_strand_id
1 'polypeptide(L)'
;MIERIRSFLRYVVVILLCFALVLAFLCPILDLAKINIFKEVGSPYTLNLHIEYSYLVISLITPYWIFLAVMCRCWYKVDFTMKGIEFKLLYWILTWLAISTLYTLFTRDDIDDVPFNCPSDYSYPNHRYQLACQIREANFLAMWIFGGIGILLTIFIPAGVFPLSEEEREKNPKIDFYYVWSGYHRI
;
A
#
# COMPACT_ATOMS: atom_id res chain seq x y z
N MET A 1 14.36 28.49 7.24
CA MET A 1 13.47 27.61 8.04
C MET A 1 12.59 26.74 7.14
N ILE A 2 11.84 27.33 6.20
CA ILE A 2 10.95 26.63 5.26
C ILE A 2 11.68 25.54 4.44
N GLU A 3 12.88 25.84 3.92
CA GLU A 3 13.65 24.85 3.14
C GLU A 3 14.12 23.65 3.95
N ARG A 4 14.46 23.85 5.24
CA ARG A 4 14.86 22.77 6.14
C ARG A 4 13.69 21.82 6.41
N ILE A 5 12.49 22.36 6.62
CA ILE A 5 11.26 21.57 6.79
C ILE A 5 10.97 20.76 5.52
N ARG A 6 11.12 21.38 4.34
CA ARG A 6 10.89 20.70 3.07
C ARG A 6 11.89 19.57 2.82
N SER A 7 13.16 19.79 3.12
CA SER A 7 14.19 18.74 3.04
C SER A 7 13.85 17.57 3.95
N PHE A 8 13.43 17.84 5.20
CA PHE A 8 12.94 16.80 6.10
C PHE A 8 11.73 16.04 5.52
N LEU A 9 10.72 16.73 5.00
CA LEU A 9 9.55 16.10 4.38
C LEU A 9 9.92 15.23 3.18
N ARG A 10 10.92 15.60 2.38
CA ARG A 10 11.41 14.75 1.27
C ARG A 10 12.00 13.44 1.78
N TYR A 11 12.81 13.48 2.83
CA TYR A 11 13.32 12.25 3.46
C TYR A 11 12.19 11.36 3.96
N VAL A 12 11.18 11.95 4.60
CA VAL A 12 9.97 11.22 5.03
C VAL A 12 9.27 10.58 3.83
N VAL A 13 9.05 11.32 2.74
CA VAL A 13 8.43 10.79 1.51
C VAL A 13 9.24 9.63 0.93
N VAL A 14 10.56 9.74 0.83
CA VAL A 14 11.43 8.66 0.32
C VAL A 14 11.33 7.42 1.19
N ILE A 15 11.39 7.58 2.51
CA ILE A 15 11.24 6.45 3.45
C ILE A 15 9.88 5.77 3.27
N LEU A 16 8.81 6.55 3.23
CA LEU A 16 7.45 6.05 3.03
C LEU A 16 7.29 5.33 1.69
N LEU A 17 7.89 5.86 0.60
CA LEU A 17 7.89 5.21 -0.71
C LEU A 17 8.64 3.87 -0.69
N CYS A 18 9.78 3.79 0.01
CA CYS A 18 10.50 2.52 0.16
C CYS A 18 9.67 1.48 0.91
N PHE A 19 9.01 1.86 2.02
CA PHE A 19 8.12 0.95 2.73
C PHE A 19 6.89 0.56 1.89
N ALA A 20 6.28 1.52 1.18
CA ALA A 20 5.17 1.25 0.27
C ALA A 20 5.56 0.26 -0.82
N LEU A 21 6.78 0.36 -1.37
CA LEU A 21 7.28 -0.56 -2.38
C LEU A 21 7.39 -1.99 -1.85
N VAL A 22 7.93 -2.18 -0.63
CA VAL A 22 8.00 -3.50 0.01
C VAL A 22 6.59 -4.07 0.21
N LEU A 23 5.66 -3.27 0.73
CA LEU A 23 4.28 -3.70 0.97
C LEU A 23 3.50 -4.01 -0.31
N ALA A 24 3.77 -3.29 -1.41
CA ALA A 24 3.14 -3.55 -2.71
C ALA A 24 3.37 -4.99 -3.21
N PHE A 25 4.49 -5.62 -2.82
CA PHE A 25 4.75 -7.04 -3.10
C PHE A 25 4.37 -7.95 -1.93
N LEU A 26 4.53 -7.49 -0.69
CA LEU A 26 4.21 -8.32 0.48
C LEU A 26 2.71 -8.62 0.61
N CYS A 27 1.83 -7.65 0.35
CA CYS A 27 0.38 -7.84 0.43
C CYS A 27 -0.13 -9.00 -0.45
N PRO A 28 0.14 -9.05 -1.78
CA PRO A 28 -0.32 -10.19 -2.59
C PRO A 28 0.31 -11.52 -2.16
N ILE A 29 1.53 -11.52 -1.62
CA ILE A 29 2.17 -12.75 -1.10
C ILE A 29 1.44 -13.25 0.15
N LEU A 30 1.14 -12.36 1.10
CA LEU A 30 0.38 -12.70 2.31
C LEU A 30 -1.03 -13.17 1.99
N ASP A 31 -1.67 -12.55 1.01
CA ASP A 31 -3.00 -12.93 0.56
C ASP A 31 -3.03 -14.33 -0.08
N LEU A 32 -2.07 -14.63 -0.96
CA LEU A 32 -1.88 -15.98 -1.49
C LEU A 32 -1.60 -17.00 -0.38
N ALA A 33 -0.78 -16.64 0.59
CA ALA A 33 -0.51 -17.50 1.74
C ALA A 33 -1.78 -17.76 2.57
N LYS A 34 -2.61 -16.73 2.78
CA LYS A 34 -3.92 -16.85 3.46
C LYS A 34 -4.83 -17.82 2.71
N ILE A 35 -5.02 -17.61 1.41
CA ILE A 35 -5.89 -18.47 0.58
C ILE A 35 -5.41 -19.93 0.64
N ASN A 36 -4.11 -20.18 0.56
CA ASN A 36 -3.56 -21.54 0.57
C ASN A 36 -3.76 -22.22 1.93
N ILE A 37 -3.41 -21.56 3.03
CA ILE A 37 -3.52 -22.18 4.37
C ILE A 37 -4.99 -22.40 4.77
N PHE A 38 -5.91 -21.50 4.41
CA PHE A 38 -7.34 -21.69 4.71
C PHE A 38 -7.95 -22.85 3.92
N LYS A 39 -7.49 -23.10 2.68
CA LYS A 39 -7.86 -24.30 1.91
C LYS A 39 -7.37 -25.59 2.54
N GLU A 40 -6.18 -25.58 3.14
CA GLU A 40 -5.61 -26.76 3.84
C GLU A 40 -6.32 -27.04 5.16
N VAL A 41 -6.58 -26.00 5.94
CA VAL A 41 -7.15 -26.10 7.29
C VAL A 41 -8.63 -26.51 7.24
N GLY A 42 -9.41 -25.89 6.35
CA GLY A 42 -10.83 -26.17 6.19
C GLY A 42 -11.66 -25.81 7.43
N SER A 43 -12.82 -26.46 7.56
CA SER A 43 -13.80 -26.20 8.61
C SER A 43 -13.21 -26.40 10.02
N PRO A 44 -13.44 -25.47 10.98
CA PRO A 44 -14.49 -24.46 10.93
C PRO A 44 -14.08 -23.12 10.30
N TYR A 45 -12.81 -22.93 9.91
CA TYR A 45 -12.40 -21.71 9.24
C TYR A 45 -13.06 -21.63 7.86
N THR A 46 -13.71 -20.51 7.59
CA THR A 46 -14.38 -20.25 6.33
C THR A 46 -13.61 -19.21 5.53
N LEU A 47 -13.73 -19.30 4.20
CA LEU A 47 -13.04 -18.40 3.30
C LEU A 47 -14.04 -17.87 2.28
N ASN A 48 -14.30 -16.56 2.31
CA ASN A 48 -15.08 -15.92 1.26
C ASN A 48 -14.24 -15.74 0.00
N LEU A 49 -14.15 -16.80 -0.81
CA LEU A 49 -13.33 -16.86 -2.01
C LEU A 49 -13.51 -15.67 -2.95
N HIS A 50 -14.74 -15.15 -3.09
CA HIS A 50 -15.01 -14.01 -3.96
C HIS A 50 -14.26 -12.74 -3.51
N ILE A 51 -14.24 -12.48 -2.20
CA ILE A 51 -13.58 -11.32 -1.63
C ILE A 51 -12.07 -11.49 -1.64
N GLU A 52 -11.56 -12.67 -1.30
CA GLU A 52 -10.11 -12.94 -1.35
C GLU A 52 -9.56 -12.78 -2.77
N TYR A 53 -10.20 -13.39 -3.77
CA TYR A 53 -9.73 -13.23 -5.16
C TYR A 53 -9.86 -11.80 -5.67
N SER A 54 -10.91 -11.07 -5.25
CA SER A 54 -11.05 -9.65 -5.60
C SER A 54 -9.92 -8.81 -5.00
N TYR A 55 -9.60 -9.03 -3.72
CA TYR A 55 -8.48 -8.36 -3.06
C TYR A 55 -7.14 -8.72 -3.69
N LEU A 56 -6.90 -10.01 -3.97
CA LEU A 56 -5.69 -10.49 -4.66
C LEU A 56 -5.50 -9.79 -6.00
N VAL A 57 -6.53 -9.78 -6.86
CA VAL A 57 -6.45 -9.15 -8.18
C VAL A 57 -6.09 -7.68 -8.06
N ILE A 58 -6.72 -6.95 -7.13
CA ILE A 58 -6.47 -5.52 -6.99
C ILE A 58 -5.09 -5.26 -6.36
N SER A 59 -4.66 -6.07 -5.40
CA SER A 59 -3.32 -5.97 -4.81
C SER A 59 -2.20 -6.18 -5.84
N LEU A 60 -2.43 -7.03 -6.86
CA LEU A 60 -1.50 -7.28 -7.97
C LEU A 60 -1.43 -6.13 -9.00
N ILE A 61 -2.41 -5.21 -9.02
CA ILE A 61 -2.39 -4.07 -9.94
C ILE A 61 -1.17 -3.16 -9.66
N THR A 62 -0.84 -2.88 -8.39
CA THR A 62 0.32 -2.05 -8.02
C THR A 62 1.65 -2.60 -8.53
N PRO A 63 2.06 -3.84 -8.17
CA PRO A 63 3.34 -4.38 -8.62
C PRO A 63 3.38 -4.54 -10.14
N TYR A 64 2.24 -4.82 -10.80
CA TYR A 64 2.14 -4.83 -12.24
C TYR A 64 2.43 -3.45 -12.86
N TRP A 65 1.84 -2.37 -12.33
CA TRP A 65 2.14 -1.01 -12.78
C TRP A 65 3.61 -0.63 -12.58
N ILE A 66 4.19 -1.01 -11.44
CA ILE A 66 5.62 -0.78 -11.16
C ILE A 66 6.48 -1.51 -12.19
N PHE A 67 6.17 -2.77 -12.47
CA PHE A 67 6.86 -3.56 -13.49
C PHE A 67 6.78 -2.91 -14.87
N LEU A 68 5.59 -2.50 -15.31
CA LEU A 68 5.41 -1.79 -16.58
C LEU A 68 6.19 -0.47 -16.63
N ALA A 69 6.17 0.32 -15.56
CA ALA A 69 6.89 1.59 -15.49
C ALA A 69 8.41 1.40 -15.60
N VAL A 70 8.96 0.30 -15.04
CA VAL A 70 10.40 0.01 -15.07
C VAL A 70 10.83 -0.61 -16.40
N MET A 71 10.09 -1.60 -16.89
CA MET A 71 10.48 -2.43 -18.04
C MET A 71 10.03 -1.85 -19.38
N CYS A 72 8.89 -1.16 -19.43
CA CYS A 72 8.30 -0.65 -20.66
C CYS A 72 8.46 0.87 -20.82
N ARG A 73 9.58 1.45 -20.34
CA ARG A 73 9.84 2.91 -20.41
C ARG A 73 9.70 3.50 -21.81
N CYS A 74 9.96 2.71 -22.86
CA CYS A 74 9.85 3.16 -24.24
C CYS A 74 8.40 3.30 -24.72
N TRP A 75 7.46 2.53 -24.15
CA TRP A 75 6.08 2.40 -24.64
C TRP A 75 5.06 3.00 -23.66
N TYR A 76 5.40 3.03 -22.38
CA TYR A 76 4.56 3.61 -21.34
C TYR A 76 5.25 4.85 -20.74
N LYS A 77 4.79 6.03 -21.17
CA LYS A 77 5.21 7.29 -20.57
C LYS A 77 4.35 7.56 -19.34
N VAL A 78 4.93 7.38 -18.17
CA VAL A 78 4.25 7.72 -16.91
C VAL A 78 4.02 9.24 -16.88
N ASP A 79 2.76 9.64 -16.77
CA ASP A 79 2.42 11.04 -16.51
C ASP A 79 2.82 11.42 -15.07
N PHE A 80 3.87 12.23 -14.97
CA PHE A 80 4.40 12.81 -13.74
C PHE A 80 4.06 14.30 -13.59
N THR A 81 3.00 14.78 -14.24
CA THR A 81 2.47 16.11 -13.94
C THR A 81 1.95 16.18 -12.51
N MET A 82 2.07 17.33 -11.84
CA MET A 82 1.63 17.47 -10.44
C MET A 82 0.15 17.14 -10.26
N LYS A 83 -0.71 17.70 -11.13
CA LYS A 83 -2.15 17.39 -11.15
C LYS A 83 -2.42 15.91 -11.42
N GLY A 84 -1.65 15.31 -12.34
CA GLY A 84 -1.76 13.87 -12.63
C GLY A 84 -1.39 13.00 -11.43
N ILE A 85 -0.35 13.37 -10.69
CA ILE A 85 0.09 12.66 -9.48
C ILE A 85 -0.91 12.84 -8.34
N GLU A 86 -1.40 14.05 -8.08
CA GLU A 86 -2.46 14.30 -7.08
C GLU A 86 -3.70 13.45 -7.38
N PHE A 87 -4.17 13.45 -8.63
CA PHE A 87 -5.35 12.70 -9.03
C PHE A 87 -5.13 11.19 -8.88
N LYS A 88 -3.98 10.66 -9.31
CA LYS A 88 -3.63 9.25 -9.16
C LYS A 88 -3.54 8.84 -7.69
N LEU A 89 -2.91 9.65 -6.85
CA LEU A 89 -2.79 9.41 -5.41
C LEU A 89 -4.15 9.42 -4.71
N LEU A 90 -5.01 10.39 -5.04
CA LEU A 90 -6.37 10.46 -4.50
C LEU A 90 -7.20 9.25 -4.92
N TYR A 91 -7.21 8.93 -6.22
CA TYR A 91 -7.93 7.75 -6.74
C TYR A 91 -7.41 6.46 -6.12
N TRP A 92 -6.10 6.35 -5.95
CA TRP A 92 -5.44 5.22 -5.28
C TRP A 92 -5.95 5.05 -3.86
N ILE A 93 -5.93 6.12 -3.04
CA ILE A 93 -6.42 6.06 -1.66
C ILE A 93 -7.89 5.68 -1.60
N LEU A 94 -8.75 6.30 -2.41
CA LEU A 94 -10.19 6.03 -2.37
C LEU A 94 -10.48 4.57 -2.71
N THR A 95 -9.81 4.05 -3.74
CA THR A 95 -9.90 2.63 -4.12
C THR A 95 -9.44 1.73 -2.98
N TRP A 96 -8.30 2.05 -2.37
CA TRP A 96 -7.71 1.22 -1.33
C TRP A 96 -8.47 1.26 0.00
N LEU A 97 -9.02 2.41 0.37
CA LEU A 97 -9.93 2.54 1.52
C LEU A 97 -11.22 1.75 1.30
N ALA A 98 -11.83 1.85 0.11
CA ALA A 98 -13.04 1.11 -0.21
C ALA A 98 -12.80 -0.40 -0.10
N ILE A 99 -11.73 -0.91 -0.72
CA ILE A 99 -11.40 -2.34 -0.70
C ILE A 99 -11.02 -2.79 0.70
N SER A 100 -10.19 -2.04 1.43
CA SER A 100 -9.78 -2.43 2.80
C SER A 100 -10.99 -2.51 3.73
N THR A 101 -11.94 -1.59 3.57
CA THR A 101 -13.19 -1.59 4.35
C THR A 101 -14.07 -2.79 3.97
N LEU A 102 -14.32 -3.01 2.68
CA LEU A 102 -15.11 -4.15 2.20
C LEU A 102 -14.48 -5.48 2.63
N TYR A 103 -13.18 -5.64 2.42
CA TYR A 103 -12.43 -6.81 2.85
C TYR A 103 -12.59 -7.05 4.35
N THR A 104 -12.39 -6.02 5.17
CA THR A 104 -12.55 -6.10 6.63
C THR A 104 -13.96 -6.53 7.03
N LEU A 105 -14.99 -5.99 6.38
CA LEU A 105 -16.39 -6.32 6.68
C LEU A 105 -16.74 -7.76 6.31
N PHE A 106 -16.26 -8.24 5.16
CA PHE A 106 -16.61 -9.57 4.66
C PHE A 106 -15.73 -10.71 5.19
N THR A 107 -14.56 -10.40 5.78
CA THR A 107 -13.61 -11.39 6.32
C THR A 107 -13.52 -11.38 7.86
N ARG A 108 -14.38 -10.58 8.50
CA ARG A 108 -14.42 -10.46 9.95
C ARG A 108 -14.65 -11.80 10.64
N ASP A 109 -15.58 -12.58 10.08
CA ASP A 109 -16.10 -13.81 10.68
C ASP A 109 -15.48 -15.08 10.08
N ASP A 110 -14.36 -14.95 9.35
CA ASP A 110 -13.66 -16.07 8.69
C ASP A 110 -13.17 -17.16 9.68
N ILE A 111 -12.92 -16.81 10.94
CA ILE A 111 -12.22 -17.66 11.92
C ILE A 111 -12.98 -17.86 13.24
N ASP A 112 -14.32 -17.84 13.21
CA ASP A 112 -15.20 -17.96 14.38
C ASP A 112 -14.81 -16.98 15.52
N ASP A 113 -14.86 -17.45 16.77
CA ASP A 113 -14.60 -16.67 18.00
C ASP A 113 -13.12 -16.44 18.31
N VAL A 114 -12.21 -16.77 17.37
CA VAL A 114 -10.77 -16.58 17.58
C VAL A 114 -10.46 -15.08 17.67
N PRO A 115 -9.76 -14.63 18.72
CA PRO A 115 -9.39 -13.22 18.86
C PRO A 115 -8.59 -12.71 17.65
N PHE A 116 -8.84 -11.47 17.26
CA PHE A 116 -8.24 -10.87 16.07
C PHE A 116 -6.70 -10.88 16.06
N ASN A 117 -6.07 -10.78 17.24
CA ASN A 117 -4.63 -10.74 17.45
C ASN A 117 -3.96 -12.12 17.62
N CYS A 118 -4.70 -13.19 17.32
CA CYS A 118 -4.18 -14.56 17.26
C CYS A 118 -3.23 -14.95 18.41
N PRO A 119 -3.66 -14.81 19.68
CA PRO A 119 -2.77 -14.94 20.81
C PRO A 119 -2.34 -16.40 20.99
N SER A 120 -1.13 -16.63 21.48
CA SER A 120 -0.52 -17.96 21.54
C SER A 120 -1.13 -18.89 22.60
N ASP A 121 -1.85 -18.34 23.57
CA ASP A 121 -2.54 -19.05 24.64
C ASP A 121 -3.98 -19.47 24.29
N TYR A 122 -4.47 -19.09 23.10
CA TYR A 122 -5.76 -19.56 22.60
C TYR A 122 -5.73 -21.05 22.25
N SER A 123 -6.84 -21.76 22.49
CA SER A 123 -6.97 -23.19 22.25
C SER A 123 -7.22 -23.52 20.77
N TYR A 124 -6.22 -23.32 19.90
CA TYR A 124 -6.30 -23.72 18.50
C TYR A 124 -6.40 -25.25 18.36
N PRO A 125 -7.18 -25.77 17.40
CA PRO A 125 -7.25 -27.21 17.14
C PRO A 125 -5.89 -27.85 16.87
N ASN A 126 -5.02 -27.15 16.12
CA ASN A 126 -3.63 -27.54 15.90
C ASN A 126 -2.79 -26.34 15.39
N HIS A 127 -1.49 -26.56 15.18
CA HIS A 127 -0.55 -25.54 14.71
C HIS A 127 -0.91 -24.89 13.36
N ARG A 128 -1.62 -25.58 12.46
CA ARG A 128 -2.04 -25.03 11.16
C ARG A 128 -3.16 -24.01 11.32
N TYR A 129 -4.09 -24.22 12.24
CA TYR A 129 -5.13 -23.23 12.58
C TYR A 129 -4.50 -21.97 13.17
N GLN A 130 -3.52 -22.12 14.07
CA GLN A 130 -2.78 -20.99 14.62
C GLN A 130 -2.05 -20.20 13.52
N LEU A 131 -1.36 -20.91 12.62
CA LEU A 131 -0.68 -20.28 11.49
C LEU A 131 -1.67 -19.56 10.55
N ALA A 132 -2.82 -20.16 10.27
CA ALA A 132 -3.87 -19.54 9.47
C ALA A 132 -4.36 -18.23 10.10
N CYS A 133 -4.58 -18.22 11.42
CA CYS A 133 -4.92 -17.01 12.16
C CYS A 133 -3.83 -15.94 11.99
N GLN A 134 -2.57 -16.28 12.26
CA GLN A 134 -1.44 -15.33 12.18
C GLN A 134 -1.24 -14.76 10.78
N ILE A 135 -1.43 -15.58 9.73
CA ILE A 135 -1.37 -15.11 8.35
C ILE A 135 -2.52 -14.14 8.04
N ARG A 136 -3.74 -14.42 8.53
CA ARG A 136 -4.87 -13.48 8.40
C ARG A 136 -4.59 -12.15 9.09
N GLU A 137 -4.07 -12.18 10.32
CA GLU A 137 -3.67 -10.97 11.06
C GLU A 137 -2.60 -10.19 10.30
N ALA A 138 -1.55 -10.86 9.84
CA ALA A 138 -0.47 -10.24 9.08
C ALA A 138 -0.97 -9.61 7.77
N ASN A 139 -1.86 -10.30 7.03
CA ASN A 139 -2.46 -9.78 5.80
C ASN A 139 -3.28 -8.51 6.08
N PHE A 140 -4.11 -8.53 7.12
CA PHE A 140 -4.90 -7.38 7.53
C PHE A 140 -4.02 -6.20 7.92
N LEU A 141 -3.00 -6.41 8.75
CA LEU A 141 -2.06 -5.36 9.16
C LEU A 141 -1.31 -4.79 7.95
N ALA A 142 -0.80 -5.65 7.07
CA ALA A 142 -0.09 -5.21 5.86
C ALA A 142 -0.98 -4.37 4.95
N MET A 143 -2.23 -4.80 4.72
CA MET A 143 -3.22 -4.05 3.94
C MET A 143 -3.45 -2.64 4.50
N TRP A 144 -3.75 -2.55 5.80
CA TRP A 144 -4.06 -1.27 6.45
C TRP A 144 -2.83 -0.37 6.60
N ILE A 145 -1.64 -0.92 6.88
CA ILE A 145 -0.39 -0.14 6.89
C ILE A 145 -0.11 0.41 5.48
N PHE A 146 -0.32 -0.39 4.43
CA PHE A 146 -0.12 0.06 3.06
C PHE A 146 -1.08 1.19 2.69
N GLY A 147 -2.35 1.10 3.09
CA GLY A 147 -3.32 2.20 2.96
C GLY A 147 -2.95 3.44 3.77
N GLY A 148 -2.51 3.27 5.02
CA GLY A 148 -2.06 4.35 5.89
C GLY A 148 -0.85 5.10 5.30
N ILE A 149 0.12 4.37 4.75
CA ILE A 149 1.26 4.98 4.04
C ILE A 149 0.77 5.75 2.80
N GLY A 150 -0.20 5.22 2.05
CA GLY A 150 -0.82 5.94 0.94
C GLY A 150 -1.40 7.30 1.35
N ILE A 151 -2.12 7.34 2.48
CA ILE A 151 -2.66 8.58 3.08
C ILE A 151 -1.53 9.57 3.41
N LEU A 152 -0.49 9.11 4.09
CA LEU A 152 0.66 9.94 4.43
C LEU A 152 1.36 10.48 3.18
N LEU A 153 1.53 9.66 2.15
CA LEU A 153 2.13 10.09 0.88
C LEU A 153 1.30 11.17 0.19
N THR A 154 -0.03 11.07 0.22
CA THR A 154 -0.91 12.09 -0.38
C THR A 154 -0.85 13.43 0.35
N ILE A 155 -0.53 13.43 1.64
CA ILE A 155 -0.32 14.65 2.43
C ILE A 155 1.09 15.20 2.19
N PHE A 156 2.12 14.35 2.27
CA PHE A 156 3.51 14.79 2.28
C PHE A 156 4.10 15.06 0.90
N ILE A 157 3.61 14.41 -0.17
CA ILE A 157 4.09 14.68 -1.53
C ILE A 157 3.79 16.13 -1.94
N PRO A 158 2.55 16.64 -1.85
CA PRO A 158 2.27 18.05 -2.12
C PRO A 158 3.06 18.99 -1.21
N ALA A 159 3.16 18.69 0.09
CA ALA A 159 3.84 19.57 1.05
C ALA A 159 5.38 19.59 0.92
N GLY A 160 6.00 18.46 0.57
CA GLY A 160 7.45 18.30 0.54
C GLY A 160 8.08 18.40 -0.86
N VAL A 161 7.31 18.11 -1.90
CA VAL A 161 7.82 17.98 -3.27
C VAL A 161 7.32 19.09 -4.18
N PHE A 162 6.08 19.57 -4.02
CA PHE A 162 5.51 20.52 -4.97
C PHE A 162 6.04 21.94 -4.73
N PRO A 163 6.14 22.77 -5.79
CA PRO A 163 6.45 24.19 -5.67
C PRO A 163 5.37 24.93 -4.87
N LEU A 164 5.79 25.99 -4.17
CA LEU A 164 4.92 26.74 -3.26
C LEU A 164 4.09 27.80 -3.97
N SER A 165 4.58 28.38 -5.06
CA SER A 165 3.84 29.38 -5.82
C SER A 165 3.16 28.78 -7.05
N GLU A 166 1.98 29.31 -7.38
CA GLU A 166 1.27 28.94 -8.61
C GLU A 166 2.13 29.26 -9.86
N GLU A 167 2.89 30.35 -9.83
CA GLU A 167 3.83 30.71 -10.90
C GLU A 167 4.93 29.66 -11.11
N GLU A 168 5.49 29.11 -10.02
CA GLU A 168 6.46 28.00 -10.11
C GLU A 168 5.81 26.71 -10.59
N ARG A 169 4.55 26.47 -10.21
CA ARG A 169 3.76 25.29 -10.62
C ARG A 169 3.43 25.34 -12.11
N GLU A 170 3.09 26.51 -12.63
CA GLU A 170 2.88 26.76 -14.06
C GLU A 170 4.18 26.65 -14.86
N LYS A 171 5.29 27.17 -14.30
CA LYS A 171 6.61 27.12 -14.94
C LYS A 171 7.20 25.71 -14.99
N ASN A 172 6.92 24.88 -13.97
CA ASN A 172 7.42 23.52 -13.86
C ASN A 172 6.27 22.53 -13.57
N PRO A 173 5.41 22.21 -14.55
CA PRO A 173 4.23 21.38 -14.32
C PRO A 173 4.56 19.90 -14.06
N LYS A 174 5.80 19.47 -14.34
CA LYS A 174 6.29 18.11 -14.15
C LYS A 174 7.11 18.00 -12.87
N ILE A 175 6.92 16.91 -12.14
CA ILE A 175 7.76 16.59 -11.00
C ILE A 175 9.07 16.00 -11.49
N ASP A 176 10.18 16.62 -11.09
CA ASP A 176 11.51 16.08 -11.32
C ASP A 176 11.99 15.35 -10.04
N PHE A 177 11.96 14.02 -10.12
CA PHE A 177 12.38 13.14 -9.04
C PHE A 177 13.87 13.26 -8.70
N TYR A 178 14.72 13.83 -9.58
CA TYR A 178 16.09 14.16 -9.19
C TYR A 178 16.12 15.15 -8.01
N TYR A 179 15.16 16.08 -7.89
CA TYR A 179 15.07 16.98 -6.73
C TYR A 179 14.58 16.31 -5.45
N VAL A 180 13.93 15.15 -5.55
CA VAL A 180 13.54 14.34 -4.38
C VAL A 180 14.79 13.68 -3.78
N TRP A 181 15.75 13.26 -4.61
CA TRP A 181 16.99 12.58 -4.20
C TRP A 181 18.16 13.52 -3.93
N SER A 182 18.27 14.63 -4.66
CA SER A 182 19.29 15.67 -4.44
C SER A 182 18.87 16.61 -3.31
N GLY A 183 18.91 16.11 -2.07
CA GLY A 183 19.10 17.01 -0.95
C GLY A 183 20.43 17.73 -1.16
N TYR A 184 20.41 19.03 -1.44
CA TYR A 184 21.59 19.89 -1.63
C TYR A 184 22.45 19.61 -2.88
N HIS A 185 22.32 20.46 -3.90
CA HIS A 185 23.46 21.06 -4.61
C HIS A 185 22.97 22.26 -5.44
N ARG A 186 22.73 23.38 -4.75
CA ARG A 186 22.87 24.70 -5.36
C ARG A 186 23.76 25.50 -4.41
N ILE A 187 25.06 25.44 -4.68
CA ILE A 187 26.01 26.51 -4.38
C ILE A 187 25.97 27.44 -5.59
#